data_AF-A0A2E5X0U7-F1
#
_entry.id   AF-A0A2E5X0U7-F1
#
_cell.length_a   1.000
_cell.length_b   1.000
_cell.length_c   1.000
_cell.angle_alpha   90.00
_cell.angle_beta   90.00
_cell.angle_gamma   90.00
#
_symmetry.space_group_name_H-M   'P 1'
#
loop_
_entity.id
_entity.type
_entity.pdbx_description
1 polymer ?
#
loop_
_entity_poly.entity_id
_entity_poly.type
_entity_poly.pdbx_seq_one_letter_code
_entity_poly.pdbx_strand_id
1 'polypeptide(L)'
;MSTDVTTLPVLRDYDVPPLVLLDAEDLISRRGKAAKIFGKTSPETPIELKKKENQTLEFKSPLYVSQLHLITTKTGKSSKLRLCIILWDGREVEINDPSNDPESDITIFHIDDYMKGFKLENRNKGIGGTEELKGIKVYGQTIESLKTISTIYTDFMEDYEDLKKRVEGEAVQNNEDFERLKKEKEEFENYKDSLSERMKELEAEVNQKDDELKSVSTQLEEEEKSLGQVRADLQDTRNKEATAENNLQELKQKSTNLNGSISKLKTELQELQEKKDLYAENMENYIGESKKQVWFYYIMALIAVTGILCIAGYSITNLDGLIEELLVANKANANIGAWDFFIMRSPYATVCLTIIGALITLTVKLIDKVFEIQHQRREIISLSVLARDISSSSAYKLDGLSEGEIYKFREESKFRLLSESIVGNPFKNALSKNQEFKSGEEEEDGQDED
;
A
#
# COMPACT_ATOMS: atom_id res chain seq x y z
N MET A 1 -43.77 44.61 12.29
CA MET A 1 -44.03 45.88 11.57
C MET A 1 -45.46 46.28 11.90
N SER A 2 -45.61 47.31 12.72
CA SER A 2 -46.90 47.88 13.12
C SER A 2 -47.40 48.71 11.94
N THR A 3 -48.43 48.24 11.26
CA THR A 3 -49.15 49.03 10.27
C THR A 3 -50.29 49.74 10.98
N ASP A 4 -50.07 51.02 11.24
CA ASP A 4 -51.08 52.00 11.62
C ASP A 4 -52.25 51.94 10.63
N VAL A 5 -53.38 51.39 11.07
CA VAL A 5 -54.68 51.59 10.43
C VAL A 5 -55.37 52.74 11.18
N THR A 6 -54.86 53.94 10.99
CA THR A 6 -55.51 55.18 11.43
C THR A 6 -55.50 56.17 10.28
N THR A 7 -56.60 56.21 9.55
CA THR A 7 -57.28 57.43 9.09
C THR A 7 -58.50 57.04 8.27
N LEU A 8 -59.62 56.76 8.95
CA LEU A 8 -60.92 56.97 8.31
C LEU A 8 -61.09 58.50 8.17
N PRO A 9 -61.38 59.03 6.98
CA PRO A 9 -61.64 60.44 6.81
C PRO A 9 -62.88 60.81 7.63
N VAL A 10 -62.67 61.75 8.54
CA VAL A 10 -63.71 62.40 9.33
C VAL A 10 -64.72 63.00 8.35
N LEU A 11 -65.91 62.42 8.29
CA LEU A 11 -67.11 63.01 7.69
C LEU A 11 -67.53 64.21 8.56
N ARG A 12 -66.76 65.30 8.52
CA ARG A 12 -67.15 66.62 9.01
C ARG A 12 -67.14 67.54 7.81
N ASP A 13 -68.33 67.68 7.26
CA ASP A 13 -68.87 68.85 6.58
C ASP A 13 -69.98 68.32 5.66
N TYR A 14 -71.03 67.79 6.27
CA TYR A 14 -72.31 67.76 5.58
C TYR A 14 -72.80 69.20 5.58
N ASP A 15 -72.45 69.91 4.50
CA ASP A 15 -73.00 71.20 4.12
C ASP A 15 -74.51 71.18 4.37
N VAL A 16 -74.99 72.19 5.09
CA VAL A 16 -76.43 72.49 5.17
C VAL A 16 -76.92 72.50 3.72
N PRO A 17 -77.93 71.67 3.38
CA PRO A 17 -78.25 71.44 1.99
C PRO A 17 -78.58 72.79 1.32
N PRO A 18 -78.06 73.02 0.10
CA PRO A 18 -78.08 74.34 -0.52
C PRO A 18 -79.50 74.89 -0.54
N LEU A 19 -79.66 76.15 -0.12
CA LEU A 19 -80.95 76.84 -0.12
C LEU A 19 -81.46 76.96 -1.56
N VAL A 20 -82.37 76.09 -1.96
CA VAL A 20 -82.99 76.12 -3.29
C VAL A 20 -84.07 77.21 -3.30
N LEU A 21 -83.97 78.13 -4.28
CA LEU A 21 -85.05 79.07 -4.55
C LEU A 21 -86.23 78.30 -5.13
N LEU A 22 -87.37 78.39 -4.46
CA LEU A 22 -88.58 77.69 -4.84
C LEU A 22 -89.37 78.51 -5.88
N ASP A 23 -89.57 77.94 -7.07
CA ASP A 23 -90.24 78.62 -8.18
C ASP A 23 -91.76 78.78 -7.98
N ALA A 24 -92.28 79.92 -8.44
CA ALA A 24 -93.63 80.40 -8.14
C ALA A 24 -94.77 79.56 -8.73
N GLU A 25 -94.54 78.95 -9.89
CA GLU A 25 -95.59 78.31 -10.70
C GLU A 25 -96.05 76.98 -10.10
N ASP A 26 -95.17 76.29 -9.40
CA ASP A 26 -95.46 74.98 -8.83
C ASP A 26 -96.12 75.04 -7.45
N LEU A 27 -96.09 76.19 -6.78
CA LEU A 27 -96.31 76.21 -5.34
C LEU A 27 -97.61 76.87 -4.86
N ILE A 28 -98.33 77.69 -5.62
CA ILE A 28 -99.48 78.45 -5.08
C ILE A 28 -100.84 77.81 -5.45
N SER A 29 -101.72 77.58 -4.46
CA SER A 29 -103.07 77.01 -4.66
C SER A 29 -104.19 78.06 -4.76
N ARG A 30 -104.03 79.25 -4.16
CA ARG A 30 -105.04 80.33 -4.13
C ARG A 30 -104.50 81.65 -4.72
N ARG A 31 -105.10 82.14 -5.81
CA ARG A 31 -104.70 83.36 -6.52
C ARG A 31 -105.29 84.63 -5.89
N GLY A 32 -104.61 85.16 -4.86
CA GLY A 32 -104.72 86.57 -4.46
C GLY A 32 -103.84 87.48 -5.34
N LYS A 33 -103.95 88.81 -5.20
CA LYS A 33 -103.06 89.76 -5.91
C LYS A 33 -101.57 89.45 -5.65
N ALA A 34 -101.22 89.03 -4.43
CA ALA A 34 -99.88 88.59 -4.01
C ALA A 34 -99.24 87.49 -4.89
N ALA A 35 -100.05 86.63 -5.52
CA ALA A 35 -99.54 85.52 -6.31
C ALA A 35 -98.83 86.00 -7.60
N LYS A 36 -99.10 87.24 -8.07
CA LYS A 36 -98.49 87.80 -9.29
C LYS A 36 -97.04 88.27 -9.10
N ILE A 37 -96.58 88.43 -7.87
CA ILE A 37 -95.26 88.97 -7.49
C ILE A 37 -94.34 87.93 -6.83
N PHE A 38 -94.83 86.70 -6.64
CA PHE A 38 -94.03 85.59 -6.14
C PHE A 38 -92.99 85.16 -7.19
N GLY A 39 -91.74 84.94 -6.78
CA GLY A 39 -90.61 84.55 -7.64
C GLY A 39 -90.05 85.67 -8.54
N LYS A 40 -90.63 86.89 -8.51
CA LYS A 40 -90.19 88.00 -9.36
C LYS A 40 -89.36 89.02 -8.60
N THR A 41 -88.27 89.48 -9.22
CA THR A 41 -87.38 90.51 -8.63
C THR A 41 -87.84 91.94 -8.99
N SER A 42 -88.68 92.12 -10.02
CA SER A 42 -89.31 93.39 -10.39
C SER A 42 -90.59 93.18 -11.23
N PRO A 43 -91.80 93.34 -10.68
CA PRO A 43 -93.05 93.20 -11.41
C PRO A 43 -93.41 94.52 -12.11
N GLU A 44 -93.94 94.45 -13.33
CA GLU A 44 -94.37 95.62 -14.11
C GLU A 44 -95.51 96.43 -13.45
N THR A 45 -96.16 95.86 -12.42
CA THR A 45 -97.13 96.55 -11.58
C THR A 45 -96.85 96.25 -10.10
N PRO A 46 -96.23 97.18 -9.33
CA PRO A 46 -96.09 97.02 -7.89
C PRO A 46 -97.47 96.94 -7.23
N ILE A 47 -97.61 96.08 -6.22
CA ILE A 47 -98.87 95.93 -5.50
C ILE A 47 -98.84 96.83 -4.28
N GLU A 48 -99.70 97.86 -4.27
CA GLU A 48 -99.95 98.68 -3.09
C GLU A 48 -100.74 97.89 -2.04
N LEU A 49 -100.17 97.72 -0.85
CA LEU A 49 -100.90 97.17 0.29
C LEU A 49 -101.70 98.28 0.98
N LYS A 50 -103.01 98.35 0.71
CA LYS A 50 -103.93 99.30 1.36
C LYS A 50 -104.26 98.86 2.80
N LYS A 51 -104.56 99.84 3.65
CA LYS A 51 -104.88 99.66 5.09
C LYS A 51 -106.00 98.63 5.27
N LYS A 52 -105.72 97.55 6.03
CA LYS A 52 -106.60 96.38 6.32
C LYS A 52 -106.80 95.32 5.22
N GLU A 53 -106.05 95.33 4.11
CA GLU A 53 -106.06 94.17 3.19
C GLU A 53 -105.04 93.11 3.63
N ASN A 54 -105.55 91.96 4.10
CA ASN A 54 -104.72 90.78 4.39
C ASN A 54 -104.53 89.98 3.11
N GLN A 55 -103.28 89.76 2.70
CA GLN A 55 -102.97 88.89 1.57
C GLN A 55 -102.48 87.54 2.09
N THR A 56 -103.33 86.52 1.97
CA THR A 56 -102.99 85.13 2.30
C THR A 56 -102.50 84.39 1.06
N LEU A 57 -101.34 83.76 1.16
CA LEU A 57 -100.81 82.82 0.18
C LEU A 57 -100.78 81.43 0.81
N GLU A 58 -101.39 80.46 0.13
CA GLU A 58 -101.37 79.05 0.52
C GLU A 58 -100.59 78.26 -0.53
N PHE A 59 -99.71 77.38 -0.05
CA PHE A 59 -98.95 76.47 -0.87
C PHE A 59 -99.80 75.26 -1.30
N LYS A 60 -99.51 74.65 -2.45
CA LYS A 60 -100.19 73.41 -2.93
C LYS A 60 -99.89 72.21 -2.03
N SER A 61 -98.68 72.15 -1.49
CA SER A 61 -98.22 71.16 -0.51
C SER A 61 -97.44 71.88 0.61
N PRO A 62 -97.37 71.31 1.83
CA PRO A 62 -96.51 71.85 2.87
C PRO A 62 -95.05 71.79 2.43
N LEU A 63 -94.32 72.89 2.64
CA LEU A 63 -92.91 73.03 2.26
C LEU A 63 -92.09 73.34 3.49
N TYR A 64 -90.89 72.78 3.57
CA TYR A 64 -89.92 73.27 4.55
C TYR A 64 -89.37 74.60 4.04
N VAL A 65 -89.61 75.69 4.76
CA VAL A 65 -89.13 77.02 4.38
C VAL A 65 -88.08 77.44 5.39
N SER A 66 -86.84 77.58 4.94
CA SER A 66 -85.76 78.10 5.79
C SER A 66 -85.82 79.62 5.84
N GLN A 67 -85.92 80.27 4.66
CA GLN A 67 -85.92 81.73 4.57
C GLN A 67 -86.99 82.25 3.62
N LEU A 68 -87.62 83.35 4.00
CA LEU A 68 -88.57 84.09 3.16
C LEU A 68 -88.08 85.53 2.99
N HIS A 69 -87.80 85.91 1.75
CA HIS A 69 -87.26 87.22 1.40
C HIS A 69 -88.37 88.06 0.76
N LEU A 70 -88.68 89.20 1.36
CA LEU A 70 -89.63 90.19 0.82
C LEU A 70 -88.85 91.37 0.21
N ILE A 71 -89.15 91.72 -1.04
CA ILE A 71 -88.50 92.83 -1.76
C ILE A 71 -89.46 94.01 -1.83
N THR A 72 -89.07 95.18 -1.33
CA THR A 72 -89.91 96.40 -1.24
C THR A 72 -89.30 97.60 -2.00
N THR A 73 -90.07 98.67 -2.26
CA THR A 73 -89.60 99.85 -3.07
C THR A 73 -88.96 101.00 -2.30
N LYS A 74 -89.09 101.07 -0.98
CA LYS A 74 -88.63 102.22 -0.19
C LYS A 74 -87.67 101.81 0.91
N THR A 75 -86.41 102.21 0.73
CA THR A 75 -85.34 102.10 1.70
C THR A 75 -85.71 102.75 3.03
N GLY A 76 -85.58 101.99 4.11
CA GLY A 76 -85.49 102.51 5.48
C GLY A 76 -86.71 102.41 6.40
N LYS A 77 -87.87 101.84 6.00
CA LYS A 77 -89.02 101.62 6.93
C LYS A 77 -89.82 100.32 6.68
N SER A 78 -89.17 99.20 6.38
CA SER A 78 -89.83 97.86 6.32
C SER A 78 -90.30 97.32 7.68
N SER A 79 -90.04 98.04 8.78
CA SER A 79 -90.40 97.67 10.18
C SER A 79 -91.91 97.65 10.49
N LYS A 80 -92.76 97.64 9.46
CA LYS A 80 -94.22 97.77 9.58
C LYS A 80 -95.01 96.66 8.89
N LEU A 81 -94.34 95.73 8.22
CA LEU A 81 -94.93 94.50 7.68
C LEU A 81 -94.93 93.43 8.77
N ARG A 82 -96.07 92.78 8.94
CA ARG A 82 -96.22 91.62 9.81
C ARG A 82 -96.39 90.38 8.95
N LEU A 83 -95.52 89.41 9.14
CA LEU A 83 -95.62 88.11 8.53
C LEU A 83 -96.23 87.13 9.53
N CYS A 84 -97.41 86.62 9.21
CA CYS A 84 -98.00 85.49 9.92
C CYS A 84 -97.83 84.25 9.07
N ILE A 85 -96.96 83.33 9.49
CA ILE A 85 -96.81 82.05 8.80
C ILE A 85 -97.92 81.10 9.22
N ILE A 86 -98.42 80.30 8.28
CA ILE A 86 -99.36 79.22 8.52
C ILE A 86 -98.54 77.93 8.51
N LEU A 87 -98.38 77.31 9.69
CA LEU A 87 -97.67 76.05 9.82
C LEU A 87 -98.44 74.90 9.17
N TRP A 88 -97.76 73.78 8.94
CA TRP A 88 -98.34 72.57 8.35
C TRP A 88 -99.57 72.03 9.11
N ASP A 89 -99.63 72.27 10.42
CA ASP A 89 -100.73 71.88 11.31
C ASP A 89 -101.91 72.87 11.33
N GLY A 90 -101.80 73.97 10.58
CA GLY A 90 -102.82 75.02 10.48
C GLY A 90 -102.74 76.09 11.56
N ARG A 91 -101.76 76.05 12.47
CA ARG A 91 -101.52 77.13 13.43
C ARG A 91 -100.89 78.33 12.74
N GLU A 92 -101.31 79.52 13.14
CA GLU A 92 -100.76 80.78 12.64
C GLU A 92 -99.74 81.31 13.66
N VAL A 93 -98.49 81.45 13.23
CA VAL A 93 -97.39 81.98 14.07
C VAL A 93 -96.95 83.31 13.50
N GLU A 94 -96.90 84.33 14.35
CA GLU A 94 -96.47 85.67 13.99
C GLU A 94 -94.95 85.81 14.15
N ILE A 95 -94.24 86.11 13.06
CA ILE A 95 -92.81 86.39 13.10
C ILE A 95 -92.63 87.91 13.16
N ASN A 96 -92.12 88.37 14.31
CA ASN A 96 -92.04 89.79 14.63
C ASN A 96 -90.68 90.44 14.37
N ASP A 97 -89.67 89.65 14.01
CA ASP A 97 -88.29 90.12 13.93
C ASP A 97 -87.68 89.80 12.55
N PRO A 98 -87.89 90.66 11.54
CA PRO A 98 -87.18 90.54 10.29
C PRO A 98 -85.71 90.95 10.45
N SER A 99 -84.79 90.16 9.88
CA SER A 99 -83.43 90.62 9.65
C SER A 99 -83.48 91.63 8.49
N ASN A 100 -83.33 92.92 8.84
CA ASN A 100 -83.30 94.02 7.89
C ASN A 100 -81.87 94.50 7.75
N ASP A 101 -81.30 94.38 6.56
CA ASP A 101 -80.11 95.14 6.20
C ASP A 101 -80.56 96.57 5.82
N PRO A 102 -80.17 97.63 6.56
CA PRO A 102 -80.67 98.99 6.38
C PRO A 102 -80.36 99.59 4.99
N GLU A 103 -79.41 99.02 4.25
CA GLU A 103 -79.05 99.45 2.88
C GLU A 103 -79.74 98.62 1.78
N SER A 104 -80.40 97.52 2.11
CA SER A 104 -81.03 96.64 1.13
C SER A 104 -82.55 96.81 1.04
N ASP A 105 -83.10 96.68 -0.15
CA ASP A 105 -84.55 96.64 -0.41
C ASP A 105 -85.20 95.29 0.03
N ILE A 106 -84.46 94.44 0.74
CA ILE A 106 -84.83 93.06 1.08
C ILE A 106 -85.02 92.91 2.59
N THR A 107 -86.16 92.35 2.97
CA THR A 107 -86.48 91.95 4.34
C THR A 107 -86.45 90.44 4.42
N ILE A 108 -85.56 89.88 5.24
CA ILE A 108 -85.37 88.43 5.38
C ILE A 108 -86.05 87.94 6.65
N PHE A 109 -86.91 86.93 6.51
CA PHE A 109 -87.51 86.20 7.62
C PHE A 109 -86.91 84.79 7.67
N HIS A 110 -86.29 84.45 8.80
CA HIS A 110 -85.87 83.08 9.11
C HIS A 110 -87.07 82.35 9.73
N ILE A 111 -87.46 81.24 9.12
CA ILE A 111 -88.63 80.47 9.54
C ILE A 111 -88.19 79.09 10.04
N ASP A 112 -87.34 78.42 9.26
CA ASP A 112 -86.81 77.08 9.55
C ASP A 112 -87.87 76.05 9.97
N ASP A 113 -89.07 76.13 9.37
CA ASP A 113 -90.23 75.29 9.70
C ASP A 113 -91.06 74.91 8.46
N TYR A 114 -91.92 73.90 8.62
CA TYR A 114 -92.86 73.46 7.58
C TYR A 114 -94.09 74.35 7.54
N MET A 115 -94.25 75.02 6.41
CA MET A 115 -95.34 75.96 6.17
C MET A 115 -96.33 75.42 5.14
N LYS A 116 -97.61 75.63 5.43
CA LYS A 116 -98.71 75.49 4.48
C LYS A 116 -98.97 76.78 3.71
N GLY A 117 -98.53 77.92 4.24
CA GLY A 117 -98.72 79.23 3.62
C GLY A 117 -98.27 80.36 4.52
N PHE A 118 -98.50 81.61 4.11
CA PHE A 118 -98.27 82.77 4.96
C PHE A 118 -99.25 83.90 4.63
N LYS A 119 -99.43 84.80 5.58
CA LYS A 119 -100.24 86.01 5.48
C LYS A 119 -99.36 87.22 5.71
N LEU A 120 -99.50 88.19 4.82
CA LEU A 120 -98.88 89.50 4.94
C LEU A 120 -99.91 90.51 5.41
N GLU A 121 -99.62 91.18 6.52
CA GLU A 121 -100.44 92.25 7.08
C GLU A 121 -99.65 93.57 7.16
N ASN A 122 -100.28 94.67 6.72
CA ASN A 122 -99.70 96.02 6.81
C ASN A 122 -100.23 96.74 8.06
N ARG A 123 -99.34 97.08 9.01
CA ARG A 123 -99.69 97.68 10.31
C ARG A 123 -99.66 99.21 10.34
N ASN A 124 -99.77 99.90 9.19
CA ASN A 124 -99.68 101.36 9.18
C ASN A 124 -100.93 102.03 9.81
N LYS A 125 -100.80 102.62 11.01
CA LYS A 125 -101.90 103.32 11.71
C LYS A 125 -102.13 104.77 11.25
N GLY A 126 -101.22 105.38 10.48
CA GLY A 126 -101.35 106.75 9.95
C GLY A 126 -102.22 106.89 8.68
N ILE A 127 -102.54 108.12 8.29
CA ILE A 127 -103.23 108.47 7.02
C ILE A 127 -102.15 108.64 5.94
N GLY A 128 -102.13 107.75 4.94
CA GLY A 128 -101.36 107.96 3.69
C GLY A 128 -100.10 107.12 3.44
N GLY A 129 -99.74 106.14 4.27
CA GLY A 129 -98.58 105.30 4.00
C GLY A 129 -98.95 103.96 3.35
N THR A 130 -98.79 103.85 2.04
CA THR A 130 -98.79 102.58 1.29
C THR A 130 -97.36 102.08 1.13
N GLU A 131 -97.14 100.80 1.39
CA GLU A 131 -95.89 100.10 1.02
C GLU A 131 -96.17 99.25 -0.22
N GLU A 132 -95.25 99.28 -1.16
CA GLU A 132 -95.35 98.53 -2.41
C GLU A 132 -94.40 97.33 -2.36
N LEU A 133 -94.96 96.13 -2.52
CA LEU A 133 -94.21 94.88 -2.57
C LEU A 133 -93.82 94.59 -4.03
N LYS A 134 -92.53 94.48 -4.30
CA LYS A 134 -91.97 94.09 -5.61
C LYS A 134 -91.90 92.58 -5.75
N GLY A 135 -91.42 91.87 -4.74
CA GLY A 135 -91.12 90.45 -4.90
C GLY A 135 -91.20 89.67 -3.61
N ILE A 136 -91.50 88.37 -3.75
CA ILE A 136 -91.37 87.40 -2.67
C ILE A 136 -90.52 86.25 -3.20
N LYS A 137 -89.41 85.94 -2.51
CA LYS A 137 -88.58 84.76 -2.76
C LYS A 137 -88.66 83.84 -1.56
N VAL A 138 -88.87 82.56 -1.79
CA VAL A 138 -88.97 81.55 -0.74
C VAL A 138 -87.86 80.55 -0.96
N TYR A 139 -87.04 80.34 0.06
CA TYR A 139 -85.94 79.40 0.06
C TYR A 139 -86.29 78.23 0.96
N GLY A 140 -86.24 77.02 0.41
CA GLY A 140 -86.74 75.86 1.11
C GLY A 140 -86.57 74.56 0.33
N GLN A 141 -87.14 73.49 0.87
CA GLN A 141 -87.14 72.17 0.26
C GLN A 141 -88.54 71.56 0.23
N THR A 142 -88.79 70.78 -0.82
CA THR A 142 -90.00 69.98 -0.94
C THR A 142 -89.87 68.70 -0.11
N ILE A 143 -90.99 68.15 0.35
CA ILE A 143 -91.01 66.86 1.05
C ILE A 143 -90.45 65.72 0.17
N GLU A 144 -90.54 65.87 -1.15
CA GLU A 144 -90.01 64.90 -2.12
C GLU A 144 -88.48 64.85 -2.14
N SER A 145 -87.78 65.99 -2.03
CA SER A 145 -86.31 66.01 -1.95
C SER A 145 -85.80 65.35 -0.67
N LEU A 146 -86.52 65.52 0.45
CA LEU A 146 -86.21 64.85 1.71
C LEU A 146 -86.38 63.32 1.61
N LYS A 147 -87.36 62.83 0.83
CA LYS A 147 -87.48 61.40 0.55
C LYS A 147 -86.30 60.87 -0.25
N THR A 148 -85.86 61.59 -1.28
CA THR A 148 -84.66 61.22 -2.06
C THR A 148 -83.42 61.17 -1.18
N ILE A 149 -83.23 62.14 -0.28
CA ILE A 149 -82.12 62.14 0.69
C ILE A 149 -82.20 60.92 1.62
N SER A 150 -83.40 60.59 2.10
CA SER A 150 -83.59 59.39 2.93
C SER A 150 -83.22 58.10 2.19
N THR A 151 -83.57 57.99 0.90
CA THR A 151 -83.21 56.81 0.09
C THR A 151 -81.70 56.73 -0.14
N ILE A 152 -81.05 57.85 -0.46
CA ILE A 152 -79.59 57.90 -0.59
C ILE A 152 -78.90 57.49 0.71
N TYR A 153 -79.43 57.92 1.86
CA TYR A 153 -78.88 57.55 3.16
C TYR A 153 -79.05 56.05 3.46
N THR A 154 -80.21 55.45 3.12
CA THR A 154 -80.41 54.01 3.30
C THR A 154 -79.49 53.19 2.40
N ASP A 155 -79.34 53.57 1.13
CA ASP A 155 -78.45 52.89 0.18
C ASP A 155 -76.98 52.99 0.64
N PHE A 156 -76.57 54.17 1.11
CA PHE A 156 -75.23 54.37 1.68
C PHE A 156 -74.98 53.49 2.92
N MET A 157 -75.97 53.35 3.80
CA MET A 157 -75.83 52.49 4.99
C MET A 157 -75.75 51.01 4.62
N GLU A 158 -76.49 50.57 3.60
CA GLU A 158 -76.40 49.19 3.07
C GLU A 158 -75.01 48.93 2.48
N ASP A 159 -74.51 49.83 1.63
CA ASP A 159 -73.15 49.75 1.06
C ASP A 159 -72.08 49.75 2.16
N TYR A 160 -72.26 50.55 3.22
CA TYR A 160 -71.34 50.60 4.35
C TYR A 160 -71.33 49.29 5.14
N GLU A 161 -72.50 48.70 5.40
CA GLU A 161 -72.58 47.40 6.09
C GLU A 161 -71.96 46.27 5.25
N ASP A 162 -72.18 46.27 3.95
CA ASP A 162 -71.59 45.28 3.05
C ASP A 162 -70.08 45.46 2.90
N LEU A 163 -69.59 46.70 2.81
CA LEU A 163 -68.16 46.98 2.85
C LEU A 163 -67.55 46.52 4.17
N LYS A 164 -68.20 46.80 5.30
CA LYS A 164 -67.75 46.37 6.62
C LYS A 164 -67.66 44.84 6.71
N LYS A 165 -68.69 44.11 6.27
CA LYS A 165 -68.68 42.64 6.23
C LYS A 165 -67.55 42.09 5.36
N ARG A 166 -67.29 42.70 4.19
CA ARG A 166 -66.20 42.30 3.31
C ARG A 166 -64.84 42.52 3.95
N VAL A 167 -64.62 43.68 4.58
CA VAL A 167 -63.37 43.99 5.29
C VAL A 167 -63.16 43.05 6.48
N GLU A 168 -64.20 42.78 7.26
CA GLU A 168 -64.14 41.83 8.38
C GLU A 168 -63.86 40.40 7.87
N GLY A 169 -64.48 39.98 6.77
CA GLY A 169 -64.24 38.69 6.13
C GLY A 169 -62.80 38.54 5.62
N GLU A 170 -62.28 39.55 4.91
CA GLU A 170 -60.89 39.57 4.44
C GLU A 170 -59.89 39.60 5.61
N ALA A 171 -60.20 40.31 6.70
CA ALA A 171 -59.36 40.33 7.89
C ALA A 171 -59.29 38.96 8.58
N VAL A 172 -60.40 38.23 8.67
CA VAL A 172 -60.44 36.86 9.20
C VAL A 172 -59.64 35.93 8.30
N GLN A 173 -59.86 35.98 6.98
CA GLN A 173 -59.15 35.13 6.03
C GLN A 173 -57.63 35.39 6.04
N ASN A 174 -57.20 36.66 6.07
CA ASN A 174 -55.79 37.01 6.18
C ASN A 174 -55.16 36.51 7.48
N ASN A 175 -55.91 36.51 8.59
CA ASN A 175 -55.43 35.98 9.86
C ASN A 175 -55.30 34.45 9.84
N GLU A 176 -56.24 33.75 9.21
CA GLU A 176 -56.14 32.29 9.01
C GLU A 176 -54.96 31.91 8.12
N ASP A 177 -54.76 32.63 7.02
CA ASP A 177 -53.61 32.44 6.12
C ASP A 177 -52.29 32.76 6.83
N PHE A 178 -52.25 33.79 7.68
CA PHE A 178 -51.08 34.12 8.49
C PHE A 178 -50.73 33.00 9.48
N GLU A 179 -51.71 32.46 10.20
CA GLU A 179 -51.48 31.35 11.12
C GLU A 179 -51.09 30.05 10.40
N ARG A 180 -51.63 29.79 9.20
CA ARG A 180 -51.19 28.67 8.35
C ARG A 180 -49.74 28.82 7.94
N LEU A 181 -49.37 29.99 7.39
CA LEU A 181 -47.99 30.27 6.96
C LEU A 181 -47.01 30.22 8.13
N LYS A 182 -47.43 30.64 9.32
CA LYS A 182 -46.62 30.54 10.54
C LYS A 182 -46.33 29.09 10.92
N LYS A 183 -47.33 28.20 10.87
CA LYS A 183 -47.14 26.77 11.12
C LYS A 183 -46.23 26.12 10.08
N GLU A 184 -46.47 26.38 8.79
CA GLU A 184 -45.60 25.88 7.71
C GLU A 184 -44.15 26.33 7.90
N LYS A 185 -43.94 27.59 8.31
CA LYS A 185 -42.60 28.10 8.63
C LYS A 185 -41.95 27.33 9.78
N GLU A 186 -42.66 27.08 10.87
CA GLU A 186 -42.16 26.31 12.01
C GLU A 186 -41.82 24.87 11.60
N GLU A 187 -42.64 24.22 10.75
CA GLU A 187 -42.36 22.91 10.20
C GLU A 187 -41.11 22.89 9.32
N PHE A 188 -40.92 23.90 8.46
CA PHE A 188 -39.71 24.03 7.64
C PHE A 188 -38.45 24.29 8.47
N GLU A 189 -38.54 25.08 9.55
CA GLU A 189 -37.42 25.30 10.47
C GLU A 189 -37.03 24.00 11.18
N ASN A 190 -38.01 23.25 11.70
CA ASN A 190 -37.77 21.94 12.31
C ASN A 190 -37.16 20.94 11.31
N TYR A 191 -37.67 20.91 10.07
CA TYR A 191 -37.14 20.05 9.02
C TYR A 191 -35.70 20.40 8.68
N LYS A 192 -35.40 21.70 8.54
CA LYS A 192 -34.04 22.21 8.29
C LYS A 192 -33.08 21.81 9.41
N ASP A 193 -33.49 21.92 10.67
CA ASP A 193 -32.68 21.55 11.82
C ASP A 193 -32.39 20.03 11.83
N SER A 194 -33.40 19.21 11.54
CA SER A 194 -33.24 17.75 11.41
C SER A 194 -32.26 17.37 10.28
N LEU A 195 -32.34 18.08 9.14
CA LEU A 195 -31.46 17.88 8.01
C LEU A 195 -30.02 18.29 8.35
N SER A 196 -29.85 19.40 9.08
CA SER A 196 -28.54 19.84 9.54
C SER A 196 -27.91 18.88 10.55
N GLU A 197 -28.69 18.27 11.43
CA GLU A 197 -28.21 17.23 12.35
C GLU A 197 -27.79 15.99 11.57
N ARG A 198 -28.61 15.54 10.62
CA ARG A 198 -28.29 14.40 9.77
C ARG A 198 -27.04 14.63 8.93
N MET A 199 -26.82 15.84 8.42
CA MET A 199 -25.58 16.20 7.73
C MET A 199 -24.35 16.07 8.63
N LYS A 200 -24.43 16.53 9.88
CA LYS A 200 -23.32 16.40 10.85
C LYS A 200 -23.03 14.94 11.19
N GLU A 201 -24.07 14.11 11.34
CA GLU A 201 -23.91 12.67 11.56
C GLU A 201 -23.20 12.01 10.37
N LEU A 202 -23.65 12.29 9.15
CA LEU A 202 -23.03 11.73 7.95
C LEU A 202 -21.57 12.21 7.78
N GLU A 203 -21.28 13.46 8.09
CA GLU A 203 -19.91 14.00 8.04
C GLU A 203 -19.00 13.30 9.07
N ALA A 204 -19.52 13.02 10.27
CA ALA A 204 -18.81 12.23 11.27
C ALA A 204 -18.57 10.79 10.81
N GLU A 205 -19.57 10.15 10.20
CA GLU A 205 -19.46 8.79 9.66
C GLU A 205 -18.44 8.73 8.51
N VAL A 206 -18.43 9.71 7.60
CA VAL A 206 -17.44 9.82 6.52
C VAL A 206 -16.03 9.96 7.08
N ASN A 207 -15.82 10.84 8.07
CA ASN A 207 -14.51 11.00 8.70
C ASN A 207 -14.05 9.70 9.38
N GLN A 208 -14.94 9.01 10.08
CA GLN A 208 -14.62 7.70 10.68
C GLN A 208 -14.23 6.68 9.61
N LYS A 209 -14.96 6.61 8.49
CA LYS A 209 -14.64 5.69 7.39
C LYS A 209 -13.34 6.03 6.68
N ASP A 210 -13.01 7.31 6.54
CA ASP A 210 -11.72 7.74 6.01
C ASP A 210 -10.55 7.35 6.92
N ASP A 211 -10.73 7.46 8.23
CA ASP A 211 -9.71 7.03 9.20
C ASP A 211 -9.55 5.50 9.23
N GLU A 212 -10.65 4.74 9.17
CA GLU A 212 -10.63 3.28 8.99
C GLU A 212 -9.89 2.89 7.69
N LEU A 213 -10.17 3.59 6.58
CA LEU A 213 -9.55 3.32 5.28
C LEU A 213 -8.04 3.61 5.30
N LYS A 214 -7.60 4.71 5.92
CA LYS A 214 -6.16 5.01 6.12
C LYS A 214 -5.47 3.95 6.97
N SER A 215 -6.12 3.50 8.05
CA SER A 215 -5.58 2.43 8.91
C SER A 215 -5.41 1.13 8.13
N VAL A 216 -6.43 0.72 7.37
CA VAL A 216 -6.36 -0.50 6.54
C VAL A 216 -5.31 -0.38 5.44
N SER A 217 -5.20 0.79 4.79
CA SER A 217 -4.16 1.05 3.79
C SER A 217 -2.76 0.91 4.38
N THR A 218 -2.53 1.43 5.59
CA THR A 218 -1.24 1.33 6.26
C THR A 218 -0.91 -0.12 6.62
N GLN A 219 -1.89 -0.88 7.12
CA GLN A 219 -1.73 -2.31 7.41
C GLN A 219 -1.42 -3.11 6.15
N LEU A 220 -2.07 -2.80 5.04
CA LEU A 220 -1.82 -3.45 3.75
C LEU A 220 -0.38 -3.21 3.27
N GLU A 221 0.12 -1.97 3.35
CA GLU A 221 1.51 -1.65 2.99
C GLU A 221 2.53 -2.39 3.88
N GLU A 222 2.27 -2.49 5.18
CA GLU A 222 3.11 -3.25 6.12
C GLU A 222 3.10 -4.76 5.79
N GLU A 223 1.94 -5.31 5.47
CA GLU A 223 1.78 -6.73 5.13
C GLU A 223 2.42 -7.06 3.78
N GLU A 224 2.32 -6.18 2.77
CA GLU A 224 3.03 -6.31 1.50
C GLU A 224 4.55 -6.30 1.69
N LYS A 225 5.06 -5.42 2.57
CA LYS A 225 6.48 -5.37 2.91
C LYS A 225 6.94 -6.65 3.62
N SER A 226 6.16 -7.14 4.58
CA SER A 226 6.41 -8.40 5.28
C SER A 226 6.43 -9.59 4.30
N LEU A 227 5.45 -9.64 3.39
CA LEU A 227 5.37 -10.67 2.36
C LEU A 227 6.55 -10.60 1.38
N GLY A 228 7.03 -9.41 1.05
CA GLY A 228 8.25 -9.19 0.29
C GLY A 228 9.49 -9.76 0.99
N GLN A 229 9.62 -9.54 2.31
CA GLN A 229 10.72 -10.08 3.12
C GLN A 229 10.67 -11.62 3.19
N VAL A 230 9.50 -12.19 3.47
CA VAL A 230 9.31 -13.65 3.52
C VAL A 230 9.65 -14.31 2.18
N ARG A 231 9.31 -13.67 1.05
CA ARG A 231 9.70 -14.17 -0.29
C ARG A 231 11.21 -14.15 -0.49
N ALA A 232 11.90 -13.09 -0.07
CA ALA A 232 13.35 -13.00 -0.15
C ALA A 232 14.03 -14.07 0.72
N ASP A 233 13.56 -14.26 1.95
CA ASP A 233 14.07 -15.29 2.87
C ASP A 233 13.84 -16.71 2.33
N LEU A 234 12.68 -16.96 1.72
CA LEU A 234 12.38 -18.24 1.09
C LEU A 234 13.32 -18.51 -0.10
N GLN A 235 13.60 -17.49 -0.91
CA GLN A 235 14.54 -17.60 -2.02
C GLN A 235 15.97 -17.86 -1.53
N ASP A 236 16.44 -17.16 -0.51
CA ASP A 236 17.74 -17.38 0.11
C ASP A 236 17.84 -18.79 0.72
N THR A 237 16.79 -19.26 1.39
CA THR A 237 16.72 -20.62 1.94
C THR A 237 16.80 -21.68 0.85
N ARG A 238 16.09 -21.50 -0.28
CA ARG A 238 16.18 -22.40 -1.44
C ARG A 238 17.59 -22.42 -2.04
N ASN A 239 18.26 -21.27 -2.13
CA ASN A 239 19.64 -21.21 -2.62
C ASN A 239 20.60 -21.95 -1.68
N LYS A 240 20.42 -21.79 -0.36
CA LYS A 240 21.18 -22.54 0.66
C LYS A 240 20.93 -24.04 0.57
N GLU A 241 19.69 -24.46 0.39
CA GLU A 241 19.31 -25.86 0.20
C GLU A 241 19.99 -26.45 -1.05
N ALA A 242 19.88 -25.79 -2.21
CA ALA A 242 20.53 -26.23 -3.44
C ALA A 242 22.06 -26.33 -3.28
N THR A 243 22.67 -25.38 -2.56
CA THR A 243 24.11 -25.42 -2.26
C THR A 243 24.47 -26.60 -1.35
N ALA A 244 23.65 -26.87 -0.34
CA ALA A 244 23.83 -28.01 0.56
C ALA A 244 23.68 -29.35 -0.17
N GLU A 245 22.70 -29.48 -1.08
CA GLU A 245 22.53 -30.67 -1.93
C GLU A 245 23.74 -30.91 -2.84
N ASN A 246 24.24 -29.86 -3.51
CA ASN A 246 25.44 -29.95 -4.33
C ASN A 246 26.66 -30.41 -3.50
N ASN A 247 26.87 -29.82 -2.32
CA ASN A 247 27.93 -30.22 -1.40
C ASN A 247 27.79 -31.69 -0.96
N LEU A 248 26.57 -32.13 -0.66
CA LEU A 248 26.27 -33.50 -0.27
C LEU A 248 26.58 -34.48 -1.41
N GLN A 249 26.25 -34.11 -2.65
CA GLN A 249 26.60 -34.90 -3.84
C GLN A 249 28.12 -34.99 -4.04
N GLU A 250 28.85 -33.89 -3.91
CA GLU A 250 30.32 -33.89 -3.98
C GLU A 250 30.94 -34.76 -2.89
N LEU A 251 30.44 -34.66 -1.65
CA LEU A 251 30.90 -35.47 -0.52
C LEU A 251 30.63 -36.96 -0.75
N LYS A 252 29.45 -37.32 -1.28
CA LYS A 252 29.15 -38.70 -1.68
C LYS A 252 30.14 -39.20 -2.73
N GLN A 253 30.41 -38.40 -3.77
CA GLN A 253 31.34 -38.78 -4.84
C GLN A 253 32.78 -38.92 -4.33
N LYS A 254 33.23 -38.02 -3.45
CA LYS A 254 34.53 -38.13 -2.78
C LYS A 254 34.59 -39.39 -1.93
N SER A 255 33.55 -39.67 -1.13
CA SER A 255 33.47 -40.88 -0.31
C SER A 255 33.55 -42.16 -1.15
N THR A 256 32.79 -42.25 -2.25
CA THR A 256 32.86 -43.41 -3.17
C THR A 256 34.24 -43.57 -3.79
N ASN A 257 34.88 -42.46 -4.19
CA ASN A 257 36.23 -42.48 -4.77
C ASN A 257 37.27 -42.92 -3.75
N LEU A 258 37.25 -42.37 -2.53
CA LEU A 258 38.15 -42.78 -1.45
C LEU A 258 37.96 -44.26 -1.10
N ASN A 259 36.71 -44.72 -0.99
CA ASN A 259 36.44 -46.12 -0.68
C ASN A 259 36.93 -47.06 -1.79
N GLY A 260 36.82 -46.64 -3.06
CA GLY A 260 37.41 -47.32 -4.21
C GLY A 260 38.94 -47.40 -4.12
N SER A 261 39.60 -46.29 -3.78
CA SER A 261 41.05 -46.24 -3.57
C SER A 261 41.50 -47.11 -2.40
N ILE A 262 40.78 -47.10 -1.27
CA ILE A 262 41.06 -47.95 -0.11
C ILE A 262 40.95 -49.42 -0.51
N SER A 263 39.92 -49.79 -1.29
CA SER A 263 39.76 -51.16 -1.79
C SER A 263 40.95 -51.59 -2.66
N LYS A 264 41.39 -50.73 -3.60
CA LYS A 264 42.57 -50.98 -4.46
C LYS A 264 43.86 -51.11 -3.65
N LEU A 265 44.10 -50.21 -2.70
CA LEU A 265 45.25 -50.27 -1.80
C LEU A 265 45.26 -51.55 -0.97
N LYS A 266 44.08 -51.99 -0.51
CA LYS A 266 43.94 -53.25 0.24
C LYS A 266 44.26 -54.46 -0.63
N THR A 267 43.79 -54.49 -1.89
CA THR A 267 44.13 -55.57 -2.83
C THR A 267 45.62 -55.55 -3.17
N GLU A 268 46.21 -54.38 -3.43
CA GLU A 268 47.66 -54.25 -3.68
C GLU A 268 48.49 -54.72 -2.47
N LEU A 269 48.06 -54.39 -1.25
CA LEU A 269 48.73 -54.84 -0.03
C LEU A 269 48.65 -56.36 0.12
N GLN A 270 47.49 -56.97 -0.14
CA GLN A 270 47.35 -58.42 -0.14
C GLN A 270 48.26 -59.08 -1.19
N GLU A 271 48.28 -58.58 -2.42
CA GLU A 271 49.19 -59.09 -3.46
C GLU A 271 50.67 -58.94 -3.10
N LEU A 272 51.06 -57.81 -2.50
CA LEU A 272 52.43 -57.58 -2.02
C LEU A 272 52.79 -58.52 -0.87
N GLN A 273 51.85 -58.81 0.02
CA GLN A 273 52.04 -59.74 1.13
C GLN A 273 52.18 -61.18 0.63
N GLU A 274 51.32 -61.62 -0.28
CA GLU A 274 51.43 -62.93 -0.93
C GLU A 274 52.77 -63.08 -1.69
N LYS A 275 53.18 -62.04 -2.44
CA LYS A 275 54.50 -62.03 -3.10
C LYS A 275 55.63 -62.12 -2.09
N LYS A 276 55.57 -61.38 -0.98
CA LYS A 276 56.59 -61.41 0.08
C LYS A 276 56.72 -62.82 0.67
N ASP A 277 55.59 -63.45 1.00
CA ASP A 277 55.57 -64.78 1.60
C ASP A 277 56.13 -65.83 0.61
N LEU A 278 55.77 -65.73 -0.68
CA LEU A 278 56.29 -66.60 -1.74
C LEU A 278 57.79 -66.42 -1.98
N TYR A 279 58.32 -65.18 -1.91
CA TYR A 279 59.78 -64.95 -2.00
C TYR A 279 60.53 -65.48 -0.78
N ALA A 280 59.98 -65.33 0.42
CA ALA A 280 60.59 -65.84 1.65
C ALA A 280 60.64 -67.38 1.66
N GLU A 281 59.54 -68.04 1.31
CA GLU A 281 59.44 -69.51 1.25
C GLU A 281 60.37 -70.10 0.18
N ASN A 282 60.43 -69.49 -1.01
CA ASN A 282 61.31 -69.96 -2.08
C ASN A 282 62.80 -69.78 -1.74
N MET A 283 63.18 -68.70 -1.04
CA MET A 283 64.56 -68.51 -0.60
C MET A 283 64.96 -69.51 0.49
N GLU A 284 64.07 -69.81 1.44
CA GLU A 284 64.34 -70.79 2.51
C GLU A 284 64.49 -72.21 1.95
N ASN A 285 63.61 -72.60 1.02
CA ASN A 285 63.68 -73.90 0.34
C ASN A 285 64.96 -74.03 -0.50
N TYR A 286 65.37 -72.98 -1.22
CA TYR A 286 66.62 -73.00 -2.01
C TYR A 286 67.86 -73.16 -1.12
N ILE A 287 67.91 -72.49 0.03
CA ILE A 287 69.00 -72.61 1.01
C ILE A 287 69.04 -74.02 1.63
N GLY A 288 67.87 -74.63 1.86
CA GLY A 288 67.74 -76.00 2.34
C GLY A 288 68.25 -77.04 1.35
N GLU A 289 67.83 -76.94 0.09
CA GLU A 289 68.22 -77.87 -0.98
C GLU A 289 69.72 -77.77 -1.33
N SER A 290 70.27 -76.56 -1.34
CA SER A 290 71.70 -76.32 -1.61
C SER A 290 72.61 -77.04 -0.60
N LYS A 291 72.27 -77.06 0.70
CA LYS A 291 73.04 -77.79 1.73
C LYS A 291 73.11 -79.30 1.43
N LYS A 292 71.99 -79.88 1.00
CA LYS A 292 71.89 -81.32 0.69
C LYS A 292 72.70 -81.67 -0.56
N GLN A 293 72.65 -80.83 -1.58
CA GLN A 293 73.43 -81.01 -2.81
C GLN A 293 74.94 -80.87 -2.57
N VAL A 294 75.39 -79.83 -1.86
CA VAL A 294 76.82 -79.65 -1.51
C VAL A 294 77.37 -80.84 -0.74
N TRP A 295 76.61 -81.34 0.24
CA TRP A 295 77.01 -82.50 1.03
C TRP A 295 77.16 -83.76 0.18
N PHE A 296 76.24 -83.98 -0.78
CA PHE A 296 76.32 -85.09 -1.73
C PHE A 296 77.59 -85.02 -2.61
N TYR A 297 77.91 -83.84 -3.16
CA TYR A 297 79.14 -83.66 -3.95
C TYR A 297 80.42 -83.87 -3.13
N TYR A 298 80.43 -83.45 -1.87
CA TYR A 298 81.55 -83.69 -0.96
C TYR A 298 81.79 -85.19 -0.71
N ILE A 299 80.71 -85.96 -0.52
CA ILE A 299 80.81 -87.42 -0.37
C ILE A 299 81.33 -88.07 -1.65
N MET A 300 80.84 -87.65 -2.82
CA MET A 300 81.31 -88.19 -4.10
C MET A 300 82.79 -87.86 -4.36
N ALA A 301 83.25 -86.67 -3.99
CA ALA A 301 84.67 -86.30 -4.07
C ALA A 301 85.52 -87.13 -3.10
N LEU A 302 85.05 -87.36 -1.88
CA LEU A 302 85.73 -88.21 -0.89
C LEU A 302 85.84 -89.66 -1.37
N ILE A 303 84.80 -90.20 -2.00
CA ILE A 303 84.84 -91.53 -2.63
C ILE A 303 85.89 -91.59 -3.74
N ALA A 304 85.98 -90.57 -4.61
CA ALA A 304 86.96 -90.53 -5.68
C ALA A 304 88.41 -90.51 -5.14
N VAL A 305 88.69 -89.69 -4.12
CA VAL A 305 90.00 -89.65 -3.44
C VAL A 305 90.32 -90.97 -2.75
N THR A 306 89.35 -91.57 -2.09
CA THR A 306 89.51 -92.88 -1.44
C THR A 306 89.80 -93.96 -2.49
N GLY A 307 89.14 -93.90 -3.66
CA GLY A 307 89.41 -94.78 -4.80
C GLY A 307 90.83 -94.66 -5.34
N ILE A 308 91.38 -93.43 -5.45
CA ILE A 308 92.78 -93.21 -5.81
C ILE A 308 93.71 -93.85 -4.78
N LEU A 309 93.46 -93.63 -3.49
CA LEU A 309 94.26 -94.21 -2.40
C LEU A 309 94.19 -95.74 -2.37
N CYS A 310 93.04 -96.34 -2.63
CA CYS A 310 92.89 -97.79 -2.71
C CYS A 310 93.68 -98.38 -3.90
N ILE A 311 93.61 -97.75 -5.08
CA ILE A 311 94.34 -98.21 -6.27
C ILE A 311 95.85 -98.04 -6.08
N ALA A 312 96.28 -96.91 -5.51
CA ALA A 312 97.68 -96.65 -5.18
C ALA A 312 98.20 -97.63 -4.12
N GLY A 313 97.45 -97.83 -3.03
CA GLY A 313 97.79 -98.77 -1.97
C GLY A 313 97.86 -100.22 -2.45
N TYR A 314 96.90 -100.65 -3.27
CA TYR A 314 96.91 -101.96 -3.90
C TYR A 314 98.11 -102.15 -4.85
N SER A 315 98.52 -101.09 -5.55
CA SER A 315 99.71 -101.11 -6.40
C SER A 315 100.99 -101.28 -5.57
N ILE A 316 101.08 -100.66 -4.39
CA ILE A 316 102.22 -100.78 -3.47
C ILE A 316 102.29 -102.18 -2.84
N THR A 317 101.17 -102.75 -2.40
CA THR A 317 101.18 -104.13 -1.85
C THR A 317 101.54 -105.17 -2.91
N ASN A 318 101.14 -104.94 -4.16
CA ASN A 318 101.56 -105.79 -5.28
C ASN A 318 103.05 -105.60 -5.63
N LEU A 319 103.65 -104.46 -5.30
CA LEU A 319 105.10 -104.20 -5.41
C LEU A 319 105.89 -104.94 -4.32
N ASP A 320 105.37 -105.06 -3.10
CA ASP A 320 106.05 -105.84 -2.05
C ASP A 320 106.07 -107.34 -2.37
N GLY A 321 104.96 -107.90 -2.86
CA GLY A 321 104.93 -109.28 -3.37
C GLY A 321 105.84 -109.50 -4.59
N LEU A 322 106.14 -108.43 -5.34
CA LEU A 322 107.05 -108.43 -6.50
C LEU A 322 108.50 -108.61 -6.07
N ILE A 323 108.92 -107.99 -4.95
CA ILE A 323 110.26 -108.16 -4.39
C ILE A 323 110.44 -109.61 -3.93
N GLU A 324 109.41 -110.20 -3.34
CA GLU A 324 109.42 -111.59 -2.86
C GLU A 324 109.47 -112.61 -4.02
N GLU A 325 108.68 -112.39 -5.08
CA GLU A 325 108.63 -113.25 -6.26
C GLU A 325 109.92 -113.18 -7.10
N LEU A 326 110.54 -111.99 -7.24
CA LEU A 326 111.86 -111.83 -7.87
C LEU A 326 112.99 -112.49 -7.07
N LEU A 327 112.90 -112.46 -5.74
CA LEU A 327 113.89 -113.07 -4.84
C LEU A 327 113.80 -114.60 -4.86
N VAL A 328 112.60 -115.16 -5.05
CA VAL A 328 112.38 -116.60 -5.25
C VAL A 328 112.76 -117.04 -6.68
N ALA A 329 112.43 -116.27 -7.72
CA ALA A 329 112.76 -116.58 -9.11
C ALA A 329 114.28 -116.55 -9.39
N ASN A 330 115.00 -115.62 -8.77
CA ASN A 330 116.47 -115.52 -8.91
C ASN A 330 117.21 -116.69 -8.21
N LYS A 331 116.58 -117.34 -7.22
CA LYS A 331 117.07 -118.58 -6.58
C LYS A 331 116.85 -119.83 -7.44
N ALA A 332 115.95 -119.77 -8.40
CA ALA A 332 115.51 -120.89 -9.23
C ALA A 332 116.01 -120.78 -10.68
N ASN A 333 117.28 -120.41 -10.91
CA ASN A 333 117.98 -120.47 -12.22
C ASN A 333 117.14 -120.06 -13.46
N ALA A 334 116.27 -119.07 -13.31
CA ALA A 334 115.60 -118.41 -14.40
C ALA A 334 116.18 -117.00 -14.45
N ASN A 335 117.07 -116.76 -15.41
CA ASN A 335 117.68 -115.46 -15.65
C ASN A 335 116.63 -114.54 -16.31
N ILE A 336 115.54 -114.29 -15.59
CA ILE A 336 114.47 -113.37 -15.97
C ILE A 336 114.96 -111.99 -15.59
N GLY A 337 115.43 -111.25 -16.58
CA GLY A 337 115.87 -109.87 -16.38
C GLY A 337 114.70 -108.99 -15.95
N ALA A 338 114.96 -108.05 -15.03
CA ALA A 338 113.97 -107.06 -14.59
C ALA A 338 113.28 -106.32 -15.75
N TRP A 339 113.93 -106.25 -16.92
CA TRP A 339 113.39 -105.67 -18.14
C TRP A 339 112.19 -106.41 -18.75
N ASP A 340 112.23 -107.75 -18.85
CA ASP A 340 111.12 -108.52 -19.42
C ASP A 340 109.87 -108.43 -18.54
N PHE A 341 110.07 -108.33 -17.24
CA PHE A 341 109.01 -108.16 -16.25
C PHE A 341 108.33 -106.78 -16.36
N PHE A 342 109.11 -105.72 -16.61
CA PHE A 342 108.59 -104.38 -16.87
C PHE A 342 107.71 -104.34 -18.13
N ILE A 343 108.13 -105.00 -19.21
CA ILE A 343 107.39 -105.03 -20.46
C ILE A 343 106.06 -105.77 -20.29
N MET A 344 106.05 -106.94 -19.61
CA MET A 344 104.84 -107.73 -19.35
C MET A 344 103.78 -106.99 -18.52
N ARG A 345 104.18 -106.10 -17.59
CA ARG A 345 103.25 -105.36 -16.72
C ARG A 345 103.00 -103.91 -17.13
N SER A 346 103.71 -103.39 -18.15
CA SER A 346 103.47 -102.04 -18.69
C SER A 346 102.03 -101.77 -19.14
N PRO A 347 101.24 -102.73 -19.69
CA PRO A 347 99.85 -102.47 -20.03
C PRO A 347 98.99 -102.22 -18.79
N TYR A 348 99.23 -102.95 -17.71
CA TYR A 348 98.51 -102.77 -16.44
C TYR A 348 98.84 -101.44 -15.78
N ALA A 349 100.12 -101.08 -15.71
CA ALA A 349 100.55 -99.79 -15.17
C ALA A 349 99.93 -98.61 -15.94
N THR A 350 99.85 -98.72 -17.27
CA THR A 350 99.23 -97.69 -18.12
C THR A 350 97.72 -97.56 -17.84
N VAL A 351 97.00 -98.67 -17.66
CA VAL A 351 95.58 -98.67 -17.29
C VAL A 351 95.37 -98.06 -15.89
N CYS A 352 96.22 -98.38 -14.91
CA CYS A 352 96.15 -97.76 -13.59
C CYS A 352 96.40 -96.25 -13.66
N LEU A 353 97.37 -95.80 -14.44
CA LEU A 353 97.70 -94.39 -14.61
C LEU A 353 96.57 -93.61 -15.28
N THR A 354 95.90 -94.19 -16.29
CA THR A 354 94.74 -93.56 -16.93
C THR A 354 93.54 -93.50 -16.00
N ILE A 355 93.28 -94.54 -15.20
CA ILE A 355 92.22 -94.53 -14.18
C ILE A 355 92.50 -93.49 -13.09
N ILE A 356 93.74 -93.41 -12.59
CA ILE A 356 94.14 -92.40 -11.60
C ILE A 356 93.99 -90.99 -12.20
N GLY A 357 94.46 -90.77 -13.43
CA GLY A 357 94.30 -89.49 -14.12
C GLY A 357 92.83 -89.08 -14.32
N ALA A 358 91.96 -90.05 -14.67
CA ALA A 358 90.53 -89.84 -14.78
C ALA A 358 89.90 -89.48 -13.42
N LEU A 359 90.30 -90.16 -12.34
CA LEU A 359 89.81 -89.89 -10.98
C LEU A 359 90.28 -88.53 -10.44
N ILE A 360 91.52 -88.11 -10.73
CA ILE A 360 92.03 -86.79 -10.36
C ILE A 360 91.22 -85.71 -11.09
N THR A 361 91.03 -85.85 -12.40
CA THR A 361 90.24 -84.90 -13.20
C THR A 361 88.80 -84.81 -12.69
N LEU A 362 88.20 -85.95 -12.34
CA LEU A 362 86.87 -86.02 -11.76
C LEU A 362 86.82 -85.34 -10.38
N THR A 363 87.84 -85.52 -9.55
CA THR A 363 87.94 -84.88 -8.24
C THR A 363 88.05 -83.36 -8.36
N VAL A 364 88.91 -82.85 -9.26
CA VAL A 364 89.05 -81.39 -9.49
C VAL A 364 87.72 -80.79 -9.97
N LYS A 365 87.03 -81.44 -10.93
CA LYS A 365 85.71 -80.98 -11.38
C LYS A 365 84.65 -80.99 -10.28
N LEU A 366 84.67 -81.98 -9.39
CA LEU A 366 83.76 -82.03 -8.24
C LEU A 366 84.06 -80.92 -7.23
N ILE A 367 85.33 -80.63 -6.97
CA ILE A 367 85.76 -79.55 -6.09
C ILE A 367 85.35 -78.19 -6.67
N ASP A 368 85.59 -77.95 -7.96
CA ASP A 368 85.17 -76.73 -8.65
C ASP A 368 83.65 -76.55 -8.55
N LYS A 369 82.88 -77.63 -8.72
CA LYS A 369 81.42 -77.58 -8.60
C LYS A 369 80.96 -77.27 -7.18
N VAL A 370 81.65 -77.79 -6.16
CA VAL A 370 81.39 -77.43 -4.75
C VAL A 370 81.68 -75.95 -4.50
N PHE A 371 82.77 -75.41 -5.03
CA PHE A 371 83.08 -73.98 -4.91
C PHE A 371 82.06 -73.10 -5.64
N GLU A 372 81.62 -73.49 -6.83
CA GLU A 372 80.57 -72.79 -7.58
C GLU A 372 79.26 -72.73 -6.78
N ILE A 373 78.83 -73.85 -6.18
CA ILE A 373 77.60 -73.89 -5.36
C ILE A 373 77.76 -73.06 -4.09
N GLN A 374 78.93 -73.08 -3.44
CA GLN A 374 79.18 -72.23 -2.25
C GLN A 374 79.20 -70.74 -2.60
N HIS A 375 79.72 -70.38 -3.78
CA HIS A 375 79.69 -69.01 -4.26
C HIS A 375 78.25 -68.53 -4.49
N GLN A 376 77.47 -69.31 -5.26
CA GLN A 376 76.04 -69.03 -5.49
C GLN A 376 75.26 -68.93 -4.18
N ARG A 377 75.55 -69.79 -3.21
CA ARG A 377 74.93 -69.73 -1.88
C ARG A 377 75.30 -68.45 -1.13
N ARG A 378 76.55 -68.01 -1.19
CA ARG A 378 76.99 -66.77 -0.54
C ARG A 378 76.31 -65.57 -1.17
N GLU A 379 76.18 -65.53 -2.49
CA GLU A 379 75.46 -64.47 -3.20
C GLU A 379 73.97 -64.44 -2.80
N ILE A 380 73.30 -65.57 -2.74
CA ILE A 380 71.87 -65.64 -2.34
C ILE A 380 71.66 -65.24 -0.87
N ILE A 381 72.54 -65.66 0.04
CA ILE A 381 72.48 -65.24 1.45
C ILE A 381 72.73 -63.73 1.56
N SER A 382 73.72 -63.21 0.84
CA SER A 382 73.99 -61.76 0.80
C SER A 382 72.79 -60.99 0.24
N LEU A 383 72.16 -61.49 -0.83
CA LEU A 383 70.98 -60.88 -1.44
C LEU A 383 69.76 -60.94 -0.52
N SER A 384 69.60 -62.02 0.25
CA SER A 384 68.54 -62.19 1.25
C SER A 384 68.73 -61.25 2.46
N VAL A 385 69.96 -61.09 2.95
CA VAL A 385 70.29 -60.12 4.00
C VAL A 385 70.08 -58.69 3.50
N LEU A 386 70.54 -58.37 2.29
CA LEU A 386 70.30 -57.08 1.64
C LEU A 386 68.79 -56.79 1.50
N ALA A 387 68.00 -57.77 1.07
CA ALA A 387 66.55 -57.64 0.96
C ALA A 387 65.87 -57.42 2.33
N ARG A 388 66.35 -58.10 3.38
CA ARG A 388 65.88 -57.92 4.76
C ARG A 388 66.25 -56.54 5.32
N ASP A 389 67.43 -56.03 5.01
CA ASP A 389 67.88 -54.69 5.42
C ASP A 389 67.14 -53.59 4.64
N ILE A 390 66.82 -53.80 3.35
CA ILE A 390 65.95 -52.93 2.56
C ILE A 390 64.52 -52.93 3.13
N SER A 391 63.98 -54.10 3.48
CA SER A 391 62.64 -54.20 4.05
C SER A 391 62.55 -53.55 5.44
N SER A 392 63.58 -53.69 6.28
CA SER A 392 63.60 -53.11 7.63
C SER A 392 63.88 -51.61 7.64
N SER A 393 64.75 -51.11 6.75
CA SER A 393 64.95 -49.66 6.55
C SER A 393 63.72 -48.97 5.92
N SER A 394 62.99 -49.66 5.04
CA SER A 394 61.73 -49.17 4.47
C SER A 394 60.55 -49.23 5.45
N ALA A 395 60.63 -50.08 6.49
CA ALA A 395 59.60 -50.22 7.51
C ALA A 395 59.70 -49.19 8.65
N TYR A 396 60.80 -48.43 8.72
CA TYR A 396 60.85 -47.23 9.56
C TYR A 396 59.93 -46.17 8.95
N LYS A 397 58.67 -46.17 9.40
CA LYS A 397 57.77 -45.04 9.20
C LYS A 397 58.39 -43.83 9.92
N LEU A 398 58.99 -42.95 9.13
CA LEU A 398 59.45 -41.64 9.57
C LEU A 398 58.22 -40.75 9.74
N ASP A 399 57.49 -40.96 10.84
CA ASP A 399 56.43 -40.04 11.25
C ASP A 399 57.10 -38.72 11.67
N GLY A 400 57.03 -37.69 10.80
CA GLY A 400 57.38 -36.31 11.13
C GLY A 400 58.45 -35.60 10.29
N LEU A 401 59.05 -36.21 9.25
CA LEU A 401 60.06 -35.56 8.40
C LEU A 401 59.51 -35.03 7.07
N SER A 402 60.11 -33.93 6.60
CA SER A 402 59.78 -33.24 5.35
C SER A 402 60.18 -34.06 4.11
N GLU A 403 59.42 -33.96 3.01
CA GLU A 403 59.62 -34.72 1.76
C GLU A 403 61.06 -34.66 1.21
N GLY A 404 61.78 -33.55 1.44
CA GLY A 404 63.18 -33.39 1.00
C GLY A 404 64.20 -34.25 1.77
N GLU A 405 63.93 -34.55 3.04
CA GLU A 405 64.81 -35.35 3.90
C GLU A 405 64.56 -36.85 3.69
N ILE A 406 63.31 -37.22 3.43
CA ILE A 406 62.92 -38.59 3.03
C ILE A 406 63.58 -38.97 1.70
N TYR A 407 63.71 -38.03 0.76
CA TYR A 407 64.38 -38.26 -0.51
C TYR A 407 65.88 -38.53 -0.34
N LYS A 408 66.59 -37.67 0.41
CA LYS A 408 68.02 -37.85 0.71
C LYS A 408 68.31 -39.16 1.42
N PHE A 409 67.47 -39.55 2.39
CA PHE A 409 67.65 -40.81 3.12
C PHE A 409 67.44 -42.04 2.23
N ARG A 410 66.48 -41.99 1.29
CA ARG A 410 66.31 -43.03 0.26
C ARG A 410 67.49 -43.09 -0.71
N GLU A 411 68.04 -41.94 -1.08
CA GLU A 411 69.18 -41.85 -1.99
C GLU A 411 70.47 -42.38 -1.35
N GLU A 412 70.76 -41.98 -0.11
CA GLU A 412 71.91 -42.45 0.67
C GLU A 412 71.81 -43.95 0.97
N SER A 413 70.60 -44.45 1.25
CA SER A 413 70.37 -45.90 1.41
C SER A 413 70.63 -46.65 0.11
N LYS A 414 70.13 -46.17 -1.04
CA LYS A 414 70.42 -46.76 -2.36
C LYS A 414 71.92 -46.74 -2.70
N PHE A 415 72.62 -45.66 -2.35
CA PHE A 415 74.04 -45.50 -2.60
C PHE A 415 74.88 -46.46 -1.75
N ARG A 416 74.55 -46.60 -0.47
CA ARG A 416 75.19 -47.56 0.43
C ARG A 416 75.02 -49.00 -0.06
N LEU A 417 73.83 -49.35 -0.56
CA LEU A 417 73.53 -50.68 -1.12
C LEU A 417 74.29 -50.97 -2.44
N LEU A 418 74.48 -49.96 -3.29
CA LEU A 418 75.35 -50.08 -4.47
C LEU A 418 76.82 -50.27 -4.07
N SER A 419 77.28 -49.54 -3.06
CA SER A 419 78.65 -49.69 -2.58
C SER A 419 78.90 -51.09 -1.99
N GLU A 420 77.95 -51.64 -1.23
CA GLU A 420 78.11 -52.93 -0.55
C GLU A 420 77.96 -54.13 -1.50
N SER A 421 77.10 -54.03 -2.52
CA SER A 421 76.99 -55.05 -3.59
C SER A 421 78.19 -55.07 -4.54
N ILE A 422 78.91 -53.95 -4.68
CA ILE A 422 80.11 -53.82 -5.53
C ILE A 422 81.41 -54.17 -4.76
N VAL A 423 81.40 -54.21 -3.43
CA VAL A 423 82.62 -54.44 -2.61
C VAL A 423 83.07 -55.93 -2.54
N GLY A 424 82.43 -56.82 -3.30
CA GLY A 424 82.90 -58.20 -3.56
C GLY A 424 84.07 -58.34 -4.56
N ASN A 425 85.14 -57.55 -4.43
CA ASN A 425 86.41 -57.45 -5.24
C ASN A 425 86.37 -56.66 -6.57
N PRO A 426 87.48 -56.03 -7.02
CA PRO A 426 88.58 -55.32 -6.33
C PRO A 426 88.69 -53.88 -6.88
N PHE A 427 87.86 -52.93 -6.41
CA PHE A 427 87.91 -51.53 -6.87
C PHE A 427 88.92 -50.66 -6.10
N LYS A 428 89.81 -51.27 -5.31
CA LYS A 428 90.84 -50.57 -4.53
C LYS A 428 91.94 -49.92 -5.41
N ASN A 429 92.04 -50.30 -6.68
CA ASN A 429 93.03 -49.77 -7.62
C ASN A 429 92.53 -48.59 -8.49
N ALA A 430 91.23 -48.29 -8.50
CA ALA A 430 90.70 -47.18 -9.31
C ALA A 430 90.58 -45.87 -8.52
N LEU A 431 90.42 -45.95 -7.19
CA LEU A 431 90.30 -44.77 -6.33
C LEU A 431 91.65 -44.18 -5.89
N SER A 432 92.73 -44.96 -5.84
CA SER A 432 94.07 -44.41 -5.60
C SER A 432 94.59 -43.58 -6.79
N LYS A 433 94.17 -43.91 -8.01
CA LYS A 433 94.61 -43.22 -9.23
C LYS A 433 93.92 -41.87 -9.47
N ASN A 434 92.80 -41.62 -8.81
CA ASN A 434 92.05 -40.36 -8.93
C ASN A 434 92.40 -39.35 -7.82
N GLN A 435 93.14 -39.75 -6.78
CA GLN A 435 93.71 -38.84 -5.78
C GLN A 435 95.08 -38.29 -6.19
N GLU A 436 95.84 -38.98 -7.05
CA GLU A 436 97.08 -38.43 -7.65
C GLU A 436 96.81 -37.42 -8.77
N PHE A 437 95.60 -37.39 -9.34
CA PHE A 437 95.25 -36.44 -10.41
C PHE A 437 94.76 -35.08 -9.88
N LYS A 438 94.45 -34.97 -8.57
CA LYS A 438 93.96 -33.72 -7.95
C LYS A 438 95.02 -32.94 -7.18
N SER A 439 96.23 -33.47 -7.02
CA SER A 439 97.35 -32.77 -6.35
C SER A 439 98.37 -32.19 -7.33
N GLY A 440 98.07 -32.15 -8.64
CA GLY A 440 98.94 -31.59 -9.69
C GLY A 440 98.35 -30.42 -10.47
N GLU A 441 97.12 -29.96 -10.14
CA GLU A 441 96.43 -28.85 -10.80
C GLU A 441 96.31 -27.59 -9.92
N GLU A 442 97.00 -27.52 -8.76
CA GLU A 442 96.98 -26.34 -7.86
C GLU A 442 98.31 -25.55 -7.81
N GLU A 443 99.25 -25.79 -8.72
CA GLU A 443 100.49 -25.00 -8.87
C GLU A 443 100.67 -24.44 -10.30
N GLU A 444 99.67 -23.77 -10.87
CA GLU A 444 99.87 -22.89 -12.03
C GLU A 444 98.64 -21.98 -12.24
N ASP A 445 98.48 -20.96 -11.40
CA ASP A 445 97.86 -19.68 -11.79
C ASP A 445 98.00 -18.67 -10.65
N GLY A 446 99.06 -17.88 -10.72
CA GLY A 446 99.40 -16.88 -9.73
C GLY A 446 100.47 -15.94 -10.24
N GLN A 447 100.25 -15.31 -11.40
CA GLN A 447 100.97 -14.11 -11.80
C GLN A 447 100.21 -13.35 -12.90
N ASP A 448 100.16 -12.03 -12.71
CA ASP A 448 99.87 -10.96 -13.68
C ASP A 448 98.39 -10.64 -13.97
N GLU A 449 97.88 -9.55 -13.39
CA GLU A 449 97.74 -8.24 -14.09
C GLU A 449 96.99 -7.22 -13.19
N ASP A 450 97.62 -6.03 -13.09
CA ASP A 450 97.17 -4.67 -12.68
C ASP A 450 95.87 -4.41 -11.90
#